data_AF-A0A2E3MCH4-F1
#
_entry.id   AF-A0A2E3MCH4-F1
#
_cell.length_a   1.000
_cell.length_b   1.000
_cell.length_c   1.000
_cell.angle_alpha   90.00
_cell.angle_beta   90.00
_cell.angle_gamma   90.00
#
_symmetry.space_group_name_H-M   'P 1'
#
loop_
_entity.id
_entity.type
_entity.pdbx_description
1 polymer ?
#
loop_
_entity_poly.entity_id
_entity_poly.type
_entity_poly.pdbx_seq_one_letter_code
_entity_poly.pdbx_strand_id
1 'polypeptide(L)'
;MAALLGTSTAVLLFQGIEQEKNPKFIREVALTIIAATIPFQGIYFLIYTFLLENNGKLSEEMLNRLNMASALCQVVAYLSIIGIIALWYSMSPMVGIAFTLSAFVAMILVRVSMKQPEDDNQPTG
;
A
#
# COMPACT_ATOMS: atom_id res chain seq x y z
N MET A 1 2.11 -4.89 3.27
CA MET A 1 0.75 -4.75 2.68
C MET A 1 -0.38 -5.17 3.61
N ALA A 2 -0.22 -6.17 4.50
CA ALA A 2 -1.31 -6.56 5.43
C ALA A 2 -1.87 -5.39 6.26
N ALA A 3 -1.00 -4.49 6.72
CA ALA A 3 -1.42 -3.25 7.40
C ALA A 3 -2.27 -2.34 6.50
N LEU A 4 -1.92 -2.18 5.21
CA LEU A 4 -2.68 -1.36 4.26
C LEU A 4 -4.08 -1.93 3.99
N LEU A 5 -4.20 -3.26 3.89
CA LEU A 5 -5.48 -3.95 3.79
C LEU A 5 -6.34 -3.69 5.03
N GLY A 6 -5.78 -3.87 6.22
CA GLY A 6 -6.47 -3.59 7.49
C GLY A 6 -6.93 -2.14 7.59
N THR A 7 -6.07 -1.18 7.25
CA THR A 7 -6.41 0.25 7.25
C THR A 7 -7.51 0.57 6.23
N SER A 8 -7.41 0.07 4.99
CA SER A 8 -8.40 0.31 3.93
C SER A 8 -9.79 -0.21 4.33
N THR A 9 -9.85 -1.42 4.91
CA THR A 9 -11.10 -2.01 5.41
C THR A 9 -11.67 -1.23 6.59
N ALA A 10 -10.86 -0.87 7.58
CA ALA A 10 -11.32 -0.10 8.73
C ALA A 10 -11.84 1.29 8.33
N VAL A 11 -11.11 1.96 7.44
CA VAL A 11 -11.51 3.25 6.87
C VAL A 11 -12.85 3.14 6.16
N LEU A 12 -13.03 2.11 5.32
CA LEU A 12 -14.27 1.92 4.58
C LEU A 12 -15.46 1.67 5.52
N LEU A 13 -15.27 0.92 6.60
CA LEU A 13 -16.31 0.69 7.61
C LEU A 13 -16.69 1.99 8.34
N PHE A 14 -15.74 2.69 8.96
CA PHE A 14 -16.05 3.87 9.78
C PHE A 14 -16.49 5.07 8.93
N GLN A 15 -15.83 5.30 7.80
CA GLN A 15 -16.19 6.42 6.93
C GLN A 15 -17.40 6.11 6.05
N GLY A 16 -17.71 4.83 5.81
CA GLY A 16 -18.99 4.43 5.20
C GLY A 16 -20.17 4.80 6.09
N ILE A 17 -20.12 4.47 7.38
CA ILE A 17 -21.16 4.86 8.36
C ILE A 17 -21.29 6.39 8.43
N GLU A 18 -20.18 7.12 8.48
CA GLU A 18 -20.20 8.59 8.49
C GLU A 18 -20.69 9.19 7.16
N GLN A 19 -20.51 8.49 6.04
CA GLN A 19 -21.03 8.91 4.73
C GLN A 19 -22.55 8.75 4.66
N GLU A 20 -23.11 7.68 5.23
CA GLU A 20 -24.57 7.50 5.33
C GLU A 20 -25.21 8.58 6.21
N LYS A 21 -24.53 8.98 7.29
CA LYS A 21 -25.02 10.02 8.21
C LYS A 21 -24.86 11.44 7.68
N ASN A 22 -23.72 11.76 7.04
CA ASN A 22 -23.41 13.08 6.51
C ASN A 22 -22.69 12.96 5.16
N PRO A 23 -23.44 12.90 4.05
CA PRO A 23 -22.89 12.60 2.75
C PRO A 23 -22.02 13.75 2.24
N LYS A 24 -20.79 13.42 1.84
CA LYS A 24 -19.88 14.33 1.15
C LYS A 24 -19.40 13.69 -0.14
N PHE A 25 -19.48 14.40 -1.25
CA PHE A 25 -19.07 13.89 -2.56
C PHE A 25 -17.60 13.42 -2.59
N ILE A 26 -16.69 14.22 -2.02
CA ILE A 26 -15.27 13.87 -1.96
C ILE A 26 -15.01 12.59 -1.14
N ARG A 27 -15.78 12.36 -0.07
CA ARG A 27 -15.70 11.15 0.75
C ARG A 27 -16.18 9.93 -0.04
N GLU A 28 -17.26 10.09 -0.81
CA GLU A 28 -17.79 9.02 -1.68
C GLU A 28 -16.75 8.56 -2.69
N VAL A 29 -16.18 9.50 -3.45
CA VAL A 29 -15.14 9.20 -4.44
C VAL A 29 -13.93 8.51 -3.79
N ALA A 30 -13.48 9.02 -2.64
CA ALA A 30 -12.39 8.42 -1.89
C ALA A 30 -12.70 6.99 -1.44
N LEU A 31 -13.90 6.75 -0.90
CA LEU A 31 -14.38 5.43 -0.50
C LEU A 31 -14.51 4.47 -1.67
N THR A 32 -14.98 4.93 -2.83
CA THR A 32 -15.06 4.11 -4.05
C THR A 32 -13.69 3.64 -4.52
N ILE A 33 -12.69 4.54 -4.51
CA ILE A 33 -11.31 4.18 -4.87
C ILE A 33 -10.76 3.13 -3.90
N ILE A 34 -10.95 3.35 -2.59
CA ILE A 34 -10.50 2.40 -1.56
C ILE A 34 -11.20 1.05 -1.77
N ALA A 35 -12.52 1.04 -1.92
CA ALA A 35 -13.32 -0.18 -2.15
C ALA A 35 -12.84 -0.98 -3.37
N ALA A 36 -12.59 -0.31 -4.48
CA ALA A 36 -12.16 -0.94 -5.73
C ALA A 36 -10.77 -1.61 -5.61
N THR A 37 -9.92 -1.14 -4.70
CA THR A 37 -8.54 -1.64 -4.52
C THR A 37 -8.41 -2.76 -3.48
N ILE A 38 -9.40 -2.95 -2.60
CA ILE A 38 -9.39 -4.00 -1.56
C ILE A 38 -9.26 -5.42 -2.14
N PRO A 39 -9.97 -5.82 -3.22
CA PRO A 39 -9.80 -7.15 -3.80
C PRO A 39 -8.36 -7.42 -4.22
N PHE A 40 -7.69 -6.44 -4.82
CA PHE A 40 -6.29 -6.56 -5.25
C PHE A 40 -5.34 -6.68 -4.05
N GLN A 41 -5.58 -5.94 -2.97
CA GLN A 41 -4.84 -6.08 -1.72
C GLN A 41 -5.02 -7.47 -1.10
N GLY A 42 -6.24 -8.02 -1.13
CA GLY A 42 -6.54 -9.37 -0.65
C GLY A 42 -5.85 -10.46 -1.44
N ILE A 43 -5.93 -10.41 -2.78
CA ILE A 43 -5.25 -11.37 -3.67
C ILE A 43 -3.73 -11.28 -3.51
N TYR A 44 -3.15 -10.08 -3.43
CA TYR A 44 -1.72 -9.92 -3.13
C TYR A 44 -1.35 -10.65 -1.83
N PHE A 45 -2.13 -10.44 -0.77
CA PHE A 45 -1.87 -11.06 0.54
C PHE A 45 -1.99 -12.59 0.49
N LEU A 46 -2.97 -13.13 -0.25
CA LEU A 46 -3.13 -14.57 -0.44
C LEU A 46 -1.95 -15.17 -1.21
N ILE A 47 -1.54 -14.57 -2.33
CA ILE A 47 -0.39 -15.03 -3.13
C ILE A 47 0.88 -14.98 -2.28
N TYR A 48 1.10 -13.88 -1.56
CA TYR A 48 2.26 -13.71 -0.70
C TYR A 48 2.33 -14.78 0.41
N THR A 49 1.21 -15.01 1.10
CA THR A 49 1.15 -16.05 2.14
C THR A 49 1.36 -17.44 1.55
N PHE A 50 0.76 -17.74 0.40
CA PHE A 50 0.96 -19.01 -0.29
C PHE A 50 2.44 -19.25 -0.67
N LEU A 51 3.13 -18.23 -1.19
CA LEU A 51 4.57 -18.29 -1.50
C LEU A 51 5.40 -18.51 -0.24
N LEU A 52 5.03 -17.88 0.88
CA LEU A 52 5.71 -18.02 2.16
C LEU A 52 5.54 -19.45 2.73
N GLU A 53 4.32 -20.00 2.68
CA GLU A 53 3.98 -21.34 3.17
C GLU A 53 4.60 -22.46 2.33
N ASN A 54 4.79 -22.22 1.02
CA ASN A 54 5.33 -23.20 0.07
C ASN A 54 6.77 -22.90 -0.35
N ASN A 55 7.49 -22.10 0.43
CA ASN A 55 8.86 -21.73 0.12
C ASN A 55 9.75 -22.97 -0.11
N GLY A 56 10.46 -23.00 -1.23
CA GLY A 56 11.31 -24.14 -1.65
C GLY A 56 10.57 -25.38 -2.19
N LYS A 57 9.24 -25.38 -2.25
CA LYS A 57 8.42 -26.49 -2.81
C LYS A 57 7.83 -26.19 -4.20
N LEU A 58 7.90 -24.94 -4.63
CA LEU A 58 7.34 -24.48 -5.90
C LEU A 58 8.39 -24.56 -7.01
N SER A 59 7.97 -24.88 -8.23
CA SER A 59 8.83 -24.77 -9.41
C SER A 59 9.16 -23.30 -9.69
N GLU A 60 10.33 -23.04 -10.28
CA GLU A 60 10.75 -21.67 -10.64
C GLU A 60 9.75 -20.97 -11.56
N GLU A 61 9.15 -21.72 -12.50
CA GLU A 61 8.14 -21.18 -13.41
C GLU A 61 6.88 -20.71 -12.67
N MET A 62 6.38 -21.50 -11.72
CA MET A 62 5.21 -21.14 -10.93
C MET A 62 5.50 -19.95 -10.00
N LEU A 63 6.69 -19.94 -9.38
CA LEU A 63 7.12 -18.84 -8.52
C LEU A 63 7.19 -17.52 -9.31
N ASN A 64 7.74 -17.55 -10.53
CA ASN A 64 7.83 -16.35 -11.37
C ASN A 64 6.44 -15.84 -11.79
N ARG A 65 5.53 -16.73 -12.19
CA ARG A 65 4.14 -16.36 -12.53
C ARG A 65 3.39 -15.75 -11.33
N LEU A 66 3.53 -16.33 -10.14
CA LEU A 66 2.91 -15.80 -8.92
C LEU A 66 3.50 -14.46 -8.51
N ASN A 67 4.83 -14.27 -8.62
CA ASN A 67 5.48 -13.00 -8.34
C ASN A 67 5.06 -11.90 -9.32
N MET A 68 4.90 -12.23 -10.60
CA MET A 68 4.37 -11.28 -11.58
C MET A 68 2.92 -10.88 -11.24
N ALA A 69 2.08 -11.87 -10.92
CA ALA A 69 0.70 -11.62 -10.52
C ALA A 69 0.62 -10.77 -9.25
N SER A 70 1.42 -11.09 -8.22
CA SER A 70 1.45 -10.32 -6.97
C SER A 70 1.94 -8.90 -7.21
N ALA A 71 2.98 -8.69 -8.01
CA ALA A 71 3.49 -7.36 -8.35
C ALA A 71 2.40 -6.50 -9.04
N LEU A 72 1.65 -7.06 -9.98
CA LEU A 72 0.53 -6.36 -10.63
C LEU A 72 -0.57 -5.99 -9.62
N CYS A 73 -0.97 -6.92 -8.76
CA CYS A 73 -1.92 -6.63 -7.69
C CYS A 73 -1.40 -5.55 -6.74
N GLN A 74 -0.09 -5.55 -6.45
CA GLN A 74 0.56 -4.59 -5.56
C GLN A 74 0.49 -3.17 -6.13
N VAL A 75 0.72 -3.00 -7.44
CA VAL A 75 0.62 -1.69 -8.12
C VAL A 75 -0.79 -1.13 -8.00
N VAL A 76 -1.81 -1.95 -8.30
CA VAL A 76 -3.22 -1.53 -8.17
C VAL A 76 -3.59 -1.26 -6.72
N ALA A 77 -3.12 -2.09 -5.79
CA ALA A 77 -3.34 -1.92 -4.36
C ALA A 77 -2.83 -0.58 -3.83
N TYR A 78 -1.71 -0.06 -4.35
CA TYR A 78 -1.17 1.24 -3.95
C TYR A 78 -2.00 2.43 -4.42
N LEU A 79 -2.89 2.26 -5.41
CA LEU A 79 -3.84 3.33 -5.79
C LEU A 79 -4.78 3.68 -4.63
N SER A 80 -4.99 2.78 -3.66
CA SER A 80 -5.80 3.04 -2.47
C SER A 80 -5.29 4.22 -1.65
N ILE A 81 -3.97 4.48 -1.69
CA ILE A 81 -3.33 5.58 -0.96
C ILE A 81 -3.90 6.93 -1.42
N ILE A 82 -4.25 7.07 -2.70
CA ILE A 82 -4.85 8.28 -3.26
C ILE A 82 -6.22 8.54 -2.58
N GLY A 83 -7.04 7.49 -2.46
CA GLY A 83 -8.34 7.58 -1.77
C GLY A 83 -8.16 7.91 -0.29
N ILE A 84 -7.20 7.28 0.38
CA ILE A 84 -6.88 7.54 1.80
C ILE A 84 -6.45 9.01 2.01
N ILE A 85 -5.59 9.54 1.15
CA ILE A 85 -5.16 10.95 1.21
C ILE A 85 -6.38 11.87 1.02
N ALA A 86 -7.15 11.68 -0.05
CA ALA A 86 -8.33 12.50 -0.34
C ALA A 86 -9.33 12.50 0.83
N LEU A 87 -9.53 11.35 1.46
CA LEU A 87 -10.39 11.20 2.62
C LEU A 87 -9.89 11.99 3.83
N TRP A 88 -8.60 11.90 4.17
CA TRP A 88 -8.05 12.62 5.31
C TRP A 88 -8.09 14.14 5.12
N TYR A 89 -7.83 14.64 3.91
CA TYR A 89 -8.03 16.06 3.60
C TYR A 89 -9.51 16.48 3.73
N SER A 90 -10.45 15.60 3.36
CA SER A 90 -11.88 15.86 3.56
C SER A 90 -12.30 15.87 5.04
N MET A 91 -11.60 15.18 5.92
CA MET A 91 -11.88 15.16 7.36
C MET A 91 -11.26 16.36 8.07
N SER A 92 -9.96 16.56 7.89
CA SER A 92 -9.20 17.67 8.49
C SER A 92 -7.97 17.98 7.64
N PRO A 93 -7.82 19.22 7.15
CA PRO A 93 -6.63 19.63 6.41
C PRO A 93 -5.33 19.39 7.18
N MET A 94 -5.36 19.57 8.51
CA MET A 94 -4.19 19.37 9.37
C MET A 94 -3.72 17.89 9.35
N VAL A 95 -4.67 16.95 9.41
CA VAL A 95 -4.35 15.51 9.36
C VAL A 95 -3.82 15.13 7.99
N GLY A 96 -4.45 15.64 6.92
CA GLY A 96 -3.98 15.42 5.55
C GLY A 96 -2.54 15.88 5.33
N ILE A 97 -2.20 17.10 5.78
CA ILE A 97 -0.85 17.66 5.66
C ILE A 97 0.16 16.84 6.46
N ALA A 98 -0.14 16.48 7.71
CA ALA A 98 0.74 15.68 8.55
C ALA A 98 1.04 14.31 7.91
N PHE A 99 0.02 13.65 7.34
CA PHE A 99 0.20 12.40 6.61
C PHE A 99 1.08 12.56 5.36
N THR A 100 0.82 13.56 4.52
CA THR A 100 1.62 13.78 3.31
C THR A 100 3.09 14.08 3.63
N LEU A 101 3.36 14.92 4.64
CA LEU A 101 4.72 15.25 5.07
C LEU A 101 5.46 14.04 5.63
N SER A 102 4.81 13.27 6.52
CA SER A 102 5.40 12.05 7.08
C SER A 102 5.68 11.00 6.01
N ALA A 103 4.79 10.83 5.04
CA ALA A 103 5.02 9.94 3.90
C ALA A 103 6.23 10.37 3.07
N PHE A 104 6.39 11.68 2.83
CA PHE A 104 7.55 12.21 2.10
C PHE A 104 8.86 11.98 2.86
N VAL A 105 8.89 12.23 4.17
CA VAL A 105 10.04 11.96 5.02
C VAL A 105 10.39 10.46 5.01
N ALA A 106 9.40 9.59 5.12
CA ALA A 106 9.61 8.13 5.05
C ALA A 106 10.21 7.71 3.70
N MET A 107 9.74 8.30 2.59
CA MET A 107 10.30 8.02 1.27
C MET A 107 11.77 8.48 1.14
N ILE A 108 12.11 9.66 1.68
CA ILE A 108 13.51 10.13 1.75
C ILE A 108 14.35 9.17 2.59
N LEU A 109 13.85 8.77 3.75
CA LEU A 109 14.55 7.86 4.64
C LEU A 109 14.88 6.53 3.95
N VAL A 110 13.91 5.93 3.26
CA VAL A 110 14.16 4.69 2.48
C VAL A 110 15.21 4.93 1.40
N ARG A 111 15.14 6.05 0.66
CA ARG A 111 16.12 6.39 -0.38
C ARG A 111 17.53 6.55 0.18
N VAL A 112 17.67 7.17 1.35
CA VAL A 112 18.95 7.35 2.03
C VAL A 112 19.48 6.00 2.53
N SER A 113 18.64 5.18 3.15
CA SER A 113 19.06 3.86 3.66
C SER A 113 19.48 2.89 2.56
N MET A 114 18.90 3.00 1.35
CA MET A 114 19.28 2.18 0.20
C MET A 114 20.55 2.68 -0.51
N LYS A 115 21.02 3.90 -0.25
CA LYS A 115 22.38 4.32 -0.61
C LYS A 115 23.33 3.67 0.40
N GLN A 116 23.76 2.43 0.13
CA GLN A 116 24.89 1.84 0.83
C GLN A 116 26.13 2.74 0.64
N PRO A 117 26.99 2.92 1.66
CA PRO A 117 28.32 3.46 1.42
C PRO A 117 29.07 2.50 0.49
N GLU A 118 29.67 3.01 -0.57
CA GLU A 118 30.72 2.29 -1.30
C GLU A 118 31.76 1.82 -0.27
N ASP A 119 32.01 0.51 -0.23
CA ASP A 119 33.12 -0.08 0.50
C ASP A 119 34.42 0.47 -0.11
N ASP A 120 34.95 1.54 0.49
CA ASP A 120 36.23 2.15 0.12
C ASP A 120 37.41 1.33 0.68
N ASN A 121 37.42 0.03 0.40
CA ASN A 121 38.51 -0.90 0.75
C ASN A 121 38.57 -2.08 -0.22
N GLN A 122 38.90 -1.81 -1.48
CA GLN A 122 39.44 -2.82 -2.39
C GLN A 122 40.84 -2.36 -2.83
N PRO A 123 41.92 -3.06 -2.44
CA PRO A 123 43.26 -2.68 -2.88
C PRO A 123 43.37 -2.96 -4.38
N THR A 124 43.63 -1.90 -5.14
CA THR A 124 44.05 -1.99 -6.53
C THR A 124 45.50 -2.48 -6.60
N GLY A 125 45.72 -3.62 -7.25
CA GLY A 125 47.05 -4.03 -7.74
C GLY A 125 47.87 -4.88 -6.81
#